data_AF-A0A060XAZ0-F1
#
_entry.id   AF-A0A060XAZ0-F1
#
_cell.length_a   1.000
_cell.length_b   1.000
_cell.length_c   1.000
_cell.angle_alpha   90.00
_cell.angle_beta   90.00
_cell.angle_gamma   90.00
#
_symmetry.space_group_name_H-M   'P 1'
#
loop_
_entity.id
_entity.type
_entity.pdbx_description
1 polymer ?
#
loop_
_entity_poly.entity_id
_entity_poly.type
_entity_poly.pdbx_seq_one_letter_code
_entity_poly.pdbx_strand_id
1 'polypeptide(L)'
;MILTNQNTKSGQKIHYETNQKLFKTVDKKLHSMLPKDLPWSNGLLGHCAVVGSGGILQNNSCGAEIDRADYIIRFNLGPVTNSKDVGNKTHLMTINPSQIRSYRNLTKAPLPLANRVAAYGNASLLLPAFSYTICTKLSLDVYHALRPLRPNQKVVFFNPNFMLNLGRKWKGQGLKERRLSTGLMLASVAMELCKEVHIYGFWPFSLDLNHNPLPHHYYDNVGPNKGVHSMPDAFLLLLKLHAQGVLQLHLGRC
;
A
#
# COMPACT_ATOMS: atom_id res chain seq x y z
N MET A 1 7.38 10.15 -0.97
CA MET A 1 6.18 9.27 -1.01
C MET A 1 4.89 9.95 -0.55
N ILE A 2 4.80 10.49 0.68
CA ILE A 2 3.54 11.01 1.25
C ILE A 2 3.54 12.53 1.36
N LEU A 3 2.35 13.12 1.50
CA LEU A 3 2.20 14.54 1.80
C LEU A 3 2.49 14.78 3.29
N THR A 4 3.28 15.82 3.57
CA THR A 4 3.63 16.30 4.91
C THR A 4 3.45 17.81 4.95
N ASN A 5 3.42 18.40 6.15
CA ASN A 5 3.39 19.86 6.26
C ASN A 5 4.70 20.54 5.79
N GLN A 6 5.80 19.81 5.69
CA GLN A 6 7.08 20.31 5.17
C GLN A 6 7.06 20.41 3.63
N ASN A 7 6.47 19.42 2.96
CA ASN A 7 6.46 19.36 1.49
C ASN A 7 5.18 19.91 0.86
N THR A 8 4.21 20.35 1.67
CA THR A 8 2.91 20.83 1.21
C THR A 8 2.51 22.08 2.00
N LYS A 9 2.49 23.24 1.33
CA LYS A 9 2.17 24.53 1.96
C LYS A 9 0.67 24.82 1.93
N SER A 10 0.17 25.58 2.91
CA SER A 10 -1.19 26.14 2.86
C SER A 10 -1.34 27.04 1.61
N GLY A 11 -2.47 26.92 0.91
CA GLY A 11 -2.75 27.60 -0.36
C GLY A 11 -2.16 26.91 -1.61
N GLN A 12 -1.28 25.91 -1.44
CA GLN A 12 -0.74 25.15 -2.57
C GLN A 12 -1.84 24.36 -3.29
N LYS A 13 -1.69 24.18 -4.61
CA LYS A 13 -2.55 23.30 -5.41
C LYS A 13 -1.93 21.89 -5.46
N ILE A 14 -2.68 20.89 -5.00
CA ILE A 14 -2.33 19.48 -5.18
C ILE A 14 -3.07 18.99 -6.43
N HIS A 15 -2.32 18.70 -7.50
CA HIS A 15 -2.87 18.17 -8.74
C HIS A 15 -3.16 16.66 -8.61
N TYR A 16 -4.26 16.20 -9.18
CA TYR A 16 -4.62 14.78 -9.12
C TYR A 16 -3.74 13.93 -10.02
N GLU A 17 -3.27 12.79 -9.53
CA GLU A 17 -2.40 11.85 -10.24
C GLU A 17 -2.93 11.52 -11.64
N THR A 18 -4.24 11.21 -11.74
CA THR A 18 -4.83 10.71 -12.98
C THR A 18 -5.32 11.81 -13.91
N ASN A 19 -5.44 13.05 -13.43
CA ASN A 19 -5.86 14.20 -14.22
C ASN A 19 -5.23 15.48 -13.66
N GLN A 20 -4.10 15.88 -14.25
CA GLN A 20 -3.32 17.04 -13.82
C GLN A 20 -4.02 18.39 -14.05
N LYS A 21 -5.13 18.44 -14.81
CA LYS A 21 -5.94 19.66 -14.97
C LYS A 21 -6.78 19.96 -13.72
N LEU A 22 -7.10 18.93 -12.93
CA LEU A 22 -7.86 19.06 -11.70
C LEU A 22 -6.92 19.17 -10.51
N PHE A 23 -7.30 19.95 -9.50
CA PHE A 23 -6.52 20.11 -8.28
C PHE A 23 -7.40 20.30 -7.04
N LYS A 24 -6.81 20.07 -5.86
CA LYS A 24 -7.36 20.46 -4.55
C LYS A 24 -6.44 21.51 -3.94
N THR A 25 -7.00 22.67 -3.60
CA THR A 25 -6.26 23.68 -2.82
C THR A 25 -6.13 23.21 -1.38
N VAL A 26 -4.93 23.36 -0.83
CA VAL A 26 -4.61 23.03 0.56
C VAL A 26 -5.14 24.11 1.47
N ASP A 27 -6.34 23.91 2.00
CA ASP A 27 -6.88 24.75 3.07
C ASP A 27 -6.23 24.43 4.42
N LYS A 28 -6.46 25.29 5.42
CA LYS A 28 -5.92 25.13 6.79
C LYS A 28 -6.31 23.77 7.40
N LYS A 29 -7.53 23.30 7.10
CA LYS A 29 -8.06 22.04 7.61
C LYS A 29 -7.26 20.86 7.04
N LEU A 30 -7.09 20.78 5.73
CA LEU A 30 -6.29 19.74 5.08
C LEU A 30 -4.82 19.81 5.54
N HIS A 31 -4.22 20.99 5.60
CA HIS A 31 -2.84 21.15 6.05
C HIS A 31 -2.63 20.58 7.47
N SER A 32 -3.56 20.83 8.39
CA SER A 32 -3.50 20.29 9.77
C SER A 32 -3.65 18.76 9.88
N MET A 33 -4.09 18.09 8.81
CA MET A 33 -4.19 16.62 8.77
C MET A 33 -2.87 15.98 8.35
N LEU A 34 -1.98 16.73 7.71
CA LEU A 34 -0.71 16.21 7.22
C LEU A 34 0.25 16.02 8.40
N PRO A 35 1.00 14.89 8.43
CA PRO A 35 2.00 14.68 9.45
C PRO A 35 3.13 15.72 9.34
N LYS A 36 3.79 15.98 10.47
CA LYS A 36 4.97 16.85 10.52
C LYS A 36 6.13 16.25 9.72
N ASP A 37 6.47 15.01 10.08
CA ASP A 37 7.60 14.30 9.53
C ASP A 37 7.19 12.94 8.97
N LEU A 38 8.08 12.39 8.15
CA LEU A 38 8.02 11.01 7.71
C LEU A 38 8.58 10.10 8.80
N PRO A 39 8.06 8.87 8.97
CA PRO A 39 8.65 7.89 9.90
C PRO A 39 10.13 7.60 9.62
N TRP A 40 10.59 7.82 8.38
CA TRP A 40 11.95 7.59 7.89
C TRP A 40 12.69 8.90 7.56
N SER A 41 12.35 9.99 8.23
CA SER A 41 13.03 11.28 8.07
C SER A 41 14.50 11.26 8.51
N ASN A 42 14.89 10.30 9.37
CA ASN A 42 16.24 10.19 9.95
C ASN A 42 17.19 9.24 9.20
N GLY A 43 16.87 8.86 7.96
CA GLY A 43 17.71 8.00 7.12
C GLY A 43 16.98 6.78 6.56
N LEU A 44 17.73 5.93 5.85
CA LEU A 44 17.20 4.68 5.31
C LEU A 44 16.81 3.72 6.43
N LEU A 45 15.65 3.10 6.27
CA LEU A 45 15.20 1.95 7.04
C LEU A 45 16.14 0.75 6.81
N GLY A 46 16.16 -0.19 7.75
CA GLY A 46 16.96 -1.42 7.62
C GLY A 46 16.34 -2.41 6.64
N HIS A 47 16.05 -3.61 7.12
CA HIS A 47 15.39 -4.66 6.36
C HIS A 47 13.88 -4.43 6.30
N CYS A 48 13.33 -4.37 5.09
CA CYS A 48 11.90 -4.13 4.86
C CYS A 48 11.22 -5.33 4.20
N ALA A 49 10.04 -5.69 4.74
CA ALA A 49 9.15 -6.65 4.11
C ALA A 49 7.95 -5.95 3.46
N VAL A 50 7.70 -6.24 2.19
CA VAL A 50 6.51 -5.81 1.45
C VAL A 50 5.64 -7.05 1.21
N VAL A 51 4.51 -7.13 1.91
CA VAL A 51 3.69 -8.36 1.96
C VAL A 51 2.41 -8.17 1.18
N GLY A 52 2.43 -8.60 -0.09
CA GLY A 52 1.29 -8.66 -1.00
C GLY A 52 0.18 -9.61 -0.53
N SER A 53 -0.91 -9.64 -1.30
CA SER A 53 -2.10 -10.43 -0.94
C SER A 53 -2.18 -11.80 -1.61
N GLY A 54 -1.23 -12.18 -2.47
CA GLY A 54 -1.34 -13.39 -3.30
C GLY A 54 -1.51 -14.69 -2.52
N GLY A 55 -2.31 -15.61 -3.06
CA GLY A 55 -2.57 -16.93 -2.46
C GLY A 55 -1.34 -17.79 -2.24
N ILE A 56 -0.23 -17.50 -2.93
CA ILE A 56 1.08 -18.16 -2.75
C ILE A 56 1.59 -18.11 -1.31
N LEU A 57 1.06 -17.25 -0.43
CA LEU A 57 1.46 -17.24 0.98
C LEU A 57 0.88 -18.39 1.81
N GLN A 58 -0.19 -19.03 1.35
CA GLN A 58 -0.85 -20.09 2.12
C GLN A 58 0.07 -21.29 2.33
N ASN A 59 0.13 -21.78 3.57
CA ASN A 59 0.90 -22.94 4.00
C ASN A 59 2.42 -22.83 3.77
N ASN A 60 2.93 -21.60 3.70
CA ASN A 60 4.36 -21.32 3.49
C ASN A 60 5.12 -20.86 4.73
N SER A 61 4.47 -20.74 5.90
CA SER A 61 5.11 -20.50 7.21
C SER A 61 6.05 -19.28 7.29
N CYS A 62 5.90 -18.32 6.37
CA CYS A 62 6.76 -17.13 6.29
C CYS A 62 6.49 -16.06 7.34
N GLY A 63 5.52 -16.25 8.24
CA GLY A 63 5.11 -15.22 9.18
C GLY A 63 6.20 -14.80 10.15
N ALA A 64 6.96 -15.76 10.68
CA ALA A 64 8.08 -15.47 11.58
C ALA A 64 9.21 -14.72 10.85
N GLU A 65 9.43 -14.99 9.56
CA GLU A 65 10.42 -14.27 8.77
C GLU A 65 9.99 -12.85 8.43
N ILE A 66 8.73 -12.69 8.01
CA ILE A 66 8.13 -11.38 7.75
C ILE A 66 8.23 -10.48 8.99
N ASP A 67 7.89 -11.01 10.17
CA ASP A 67 7.84 -10.23 11.41
C ASP A 67 9.24 -9.84 11.94
N ARG A 68 10.32 -10.46 11.43
CA ARG A 68 11.72 -10.04 11.70
C ARG A 68 12.12 -8.75 10.99
N ALA A 69 11.35 -8.28 9.99
CA ALA A 69 11.69 -7.05 9.29
C ALA A 69 11.55 -5.80 10.19
N ASP A 70 12.44 -4.84 9.97
CA ASP A 70 12.45 -3.55 10.66
C ASP A 70 11.23 -2.71 10.27
N TYR A 71 10.79 -2.81 9.02
CA TYR A 71 9.60 -2.14 8.52
C TYR A 71 8.76 -3.06 7.63
N ILE A 72 7.44 -2.99 7.77
CA ILE A 72 6.51 -3.93 7.11
C ILE A 72 5.38 -3.14 6.47
N ILE A 73 5.26 -3.31 5.16
CA ILE A 73 4.25 -2.68 4.31
C ILE A 73 3.26 -3.75 3.85
N ARG A 74 1.98 -3.55 4.15
CA ARG A 74 0.88 -4.46 3.79
C ARG A 74 -0.18 -3.74 2.94
N PHE A 75 -0.97 -4.53 2.22
CA PHE A 75 -1.89 -4.04 1.21
C PHE A 75 -3.35 -4.18 1.63
N ASN A 76 -4.13 -3.16 1.29
CA ASN A 76 -5.59 -3.23 1.13
C ASN A 76 -6.31 -3.98 2.27
N LEU A 77 -5.98 -3.65 3.52
CA LEU A 77 -6.59 -4.28 4.70
C LEU A 77 -6.62 -5.82 4.63
N GLY A 78 -5.54 -6.42 4.10
CA GLY A 78 -5.32 -7.87 4.14
C GLY A 78 -5.30 -8.35 5.59
N PRO A 79 -6.06 -9.40 5.95
CA PRO A 79 -6.12 -9.89 7.32
C PRO A 79 -4.79 -10.51 7.74
N VAL A 80 -4.43 -10.32 9.01
CA VAL A 80 -3.21 -10.89 9.62
C VAL A 80 -3.52 -12.05 10.57
N THR A 81 -4.71 -12.64 10.43
CA THR A 81 -5.19 -13.71 11.32
C THR A 81 -4.44 -15.03 11.11
N ASN A 82 -4.02 -15.35 9.88
CA ASN A 82 -3.15 -16.49 9.60
C ASN A 82 -1.67 -16.11 9.82
N SER A 83 -1.32 -15.70 11.04
CA SER A 83 -0.01 -15.14 11.38
C SER A 83 1.14 -16.11 11.15
N LYS A 84 0.89 -17.42 11.11
CA LYS A 84 1.90 -18.43 10.76
C LYS A 84 2.48 -18.19 9.37
N ASP A 85 1.62 -17.86 8.40
CA ASP A 85 2.02 -17.69 7.00
C ASP A 85 2.39 -16.26 6.67
N VAL A 86 1.67 -15.28 7.23
CA VAL A 86 1.79 -13.87 6.81
C VAL A 86 2.33 -12.94 7.89
N GLY A 87 2.52 -13.42 9.12
CA GLY A 87 2.93 -12.60 10.26
C GLY A 87 1.81 -11.67 10.74
N ASN A 88 2.05 -10.95 11.84
CA ASN A 88 1.08 -9.99 12.39
C ASN A 88 1.62 -8.55 12.51
N LYS A 89 2.94 -8.36 12.43
CA LYS A 89 3.55 -7.03 12.55
C LYS A 89 3.23 -6.21 11.30
N THR A 90 2.85 -4.96 11.51
CA THR A 90 2.46 -4.03 10.45
C THR A 90 2.88 -2.62 10.83
N HIS A 91 3.57 -1.92 9.93
CA HIS A 91 3.97 -0.52 10.13
C HIS A 91 3.21 0.42 9.20
N LEU A 92 2.94 -0.03 7.98
CA LEU A 92 2.21 0.71 6.95
C LEU A 92 1.18 -0.19 6.28
N MET A 93 -0.07 0.26 6.22
CA MET A 93 -1.17 -0.44 5.58
C MET A 93 -1.84 0.47 4.56
N THR A 94 -2.00 0.02 3.32
CA THR A 94 -2.80 0.75 2.34
C THR A 94 -4.28 0.40 2.43
N ILE A 95 -5.14 1.33 2.02
CA ILE A 95 -6.57 1.09 1.89
C ILE A 95 -7.03 1.57 0.53
N ASN A 96 -7.58 0.67 -0.26
CA ASN A 96 -8.16 1.02 -1.56
C ASN A 96 -9.49 1.78 -1.35
N PRO A 97 -9.74 2.88 -2.08
CA PRO A 97 -11.04 3.55 -2.09
C PRO A 97 -12.25 2.63 -2.25
N SER A 98 -12.15 1.53 -3.00
CA SER A 98 -13.24 0.55 -3.12
C SER A 98 -13.60 -0.12 -1.79
N GLN A 99 -12.62 -0.39 -0.93
CA GLN A 99 -12.84 -0.96 0.41
C GLN A 99 -13.42 0.07 1.38
N ILE A 100 -13.16 1.36 1.16
CA ILE A 100 -13.77 2.42 1.98
C ILE A 100 -15.27 2.53 1.66
N ARG A 101 -15.65 2.35 0.38
CA ARG A 101 -17.05 2.45 -0.06
C ARG A 101 -17.98 1.41 0.56
N SER A 102 -17.47 0.27 1.06
CA SER A 102 -18.31 -0.70 1.76
C SER A 102 -18.78 -0.21 3.13
N TYR A 103 -18.13 0.81 3.70
CA TYR A 103 -18.53 1.44 4.96
C TYR A 103 -19.51 2.58 4.71
N ARG A 104 -20.81 2.27 4.80
CA ARG A 104 -21.88 3.27 4.65
C ARG A 104 -21.82 4.30 5.77
N ASN A 105 -21.94 5.59 5.42
CA ASN A 105 -21.97 6.71 6.36
C ASN A 105 -20.84 6.66 7.41
N LEU A 106 -19.60 6.48 6.96
CA LEU A 106 -18.43 6.25 7.82
C LEU A 106 -18.27 7.30 8.95
N THR A 107 -18.65 8.55 8.71
CA THR A 107 -18.60 9.61 9.73
C THR A 107 -19.67 9.48 10.82
N LYS A 108 -20.76 8.76 10.56
CA LYS A 108 -21.83 8.46 11.54
C LYS A 108 -21.67 7.09 12.19
N ALA A 109 -21.15 6.10 11.45
CA ALA A 109 -20.94 4.73 11.92
C ALA A 109 -19.47 4.30 11.73
N PRO A 110 -18.51 4.88 12.48
CA PRO A 110 -17.08 4.64 12.30
C PRO A 110 -16.58 3.30 12.87
N LEU A 111 -17.33 2.71 13.82
CA LEU A 111 -16.89 1.53 14.58
C LEU A 111 -16.50 0.31 13.71
N PRO A 112 -17.23 -0.07 12.66
CA PRO A 112 -16.84 -1.23 11.84
C PRO A 112 -15.46 -1.07 11.19
N LEU A 113 -15.13 0.13 10.69
CA LEU A 113 -13.80 0.39 10.15
C LEU A 113 -12.77 0.43 11.28
N ALA A 114 -13.08 1.11 12.38
CA ALA A 114 -12.19 1.23 13.54
C ALA A 114 -11.79 -0.14 14.11
N ASN A 115 -12.74 -1.07 14.21
CA ASN A 115 -12.51 -2.45 14.65
C ASN A 115 -11.66 -3.21 13.63
N ARG A 116 -11.90 -3.04 12.33
CA ARG A 116 -11.09 -3.69 11.30
C ARG A 116 -9.63 -3.21 11.33
N VAL A 117 -9.40 -1.91 11.45
CA VAL A 117 -8.02 -1.37 11.45
C VAL A 117 -7.29 -1.60 12.78
N ALA A 118 -8.01 -1.92 13.86
CA ALA A 118 -7.42 -2.26 15.16
C ALA A 118 -6.55 -3.53 15.09
N ALA A 119 -6.84 -4.45 14.16
CA ALA A 119 -6.04 -5.65 13.92
C ALA A 119 -4.58 -5.33 13.52
N TYR A 120 -4.31 -4.11 13.07
CA TYR A 120 -2.98 -3.65 12.65
C TYR A 120 -2.31 -2.73 13.68
N GLY A 121 -2.80 -2.72 14.93
CA GLY A 121 -2.24 -1.91 16.01
C GLY A 121 -2.24 -0.41 15.68
N ASN A 122 -1.06 0.21 15.75
CA ASN A 122 -0.85 1.63 15.43
C ASN A 122 -0.26 1.86 14.03
N ALA A 123 -0.32 0.87 13.13
CA ALA A 123 0.17 0.99 11.76
C ALA A 123 -0.40 2.23 11.06
N SER A 124 0.44 2.96 10.35
CA SER A 124 -0.03 4.10 9.56
C SER A 124 -0.90 3.62 8.40
N LEU A 125 -2.03 4.28 8.19
CA LEU A 125 -2.97 3.99 7.11
C LEU A 125 -2.70 4.94 5.96
N LEU A 126 -2.23 4.41 4.83
CA LEU A 126 -1.84 5.19 3.67
C LEU A 126 -2.92 5.14 2.58
N LEU A 127 -3.54 6.29 2.32
CA LEU A 127 -4.67 6.41 1.41
C LEU A 127 -4.33 7.24 0.15
N PRO A 128 -4.86 6.86 -1.02
CA PRO A 128 -4.65 7.58 -2.29
C PRO A 128 -5.64 8.75 -2.45
N ALA A 129 -5.69 9.66 -1.48
CA ALA A 129 -6.66 10.76 -1.46
C ALA A 129 -6.66 11.60 -2.75
N PHE A 130 -5.48 11.80 -3.33
CA PHE A 130 -5.28 12.66 -4.50
C PHE A 130 -4.98 11.89 -5.79
N SER A 131 -5.32 10.60 -5.86
CA SER A 131 -5.24 9.86 -7.13
C SER A 131 -6.36 10.25 -8.09
N TYR A 132 -7.62 10.18 -7.63
CA TYR A 132 -8.82 10.64 -8.34
C TYR A 132 -9.61 11.61 -7.45
N THR A 133 -10.41 12.50 -8.05
CA THR A 133 -11.26 13.45 -7.30
C THR A 133 -12.20 12.76 -6.31
N ILE A 134 -12.77 11.61 -6.69
CA ILE A 134 -13.66 10.82 -5.83
C ILE A 134 -12.94 10.25 -4.59
N CYS A 135 -11.62 10.10 -4.62
CA CYS A 135 -10.84 9.54 -3.52
C CYS A 135 -10.64 10.54 -2.37
N THR A 136 -10.68 11.85 -2.66
CA THR A 136 -10.44 12.90 -1.65
C THR A 136 -11.43 12.78 -0.52
N LYS A 137 -12.74 12.86 -0.82
CA LYS A 137 -13.79 12.80 0.20
C LYS A 137 -13.71 11.50 1.01
N LEU A 138 -13.58 10.36 0.34
CA LEU A 138 -13.50 9.05 1.01
C LEU A 138 -12.32 8.99 1.99
N SER A 139 -11.16 9.49 1.59
CA SER A 139 -9.95 9.43 2.42
C SER A 139 -10.01 10.40 3.60
N LEU A 140 -10.59 11.59 3.39
CA LEU A 140 -10.80 12.55 4.48
C LEU A 140 -11.87 12.08 5.48
N ASP A 141 -12.91 11.38 4.99
CA ASP A 141 -13.92 10.77 5.87
C ASP A 141 -13.29 9.69 6.76
N VAL A 142 -12.35 8.87 6.24
CA VAL A 142 -11.57 7.92 7.05
C VAL A 142 -10.76 8.63 8.13
N TYR A 143 -10.03 9.70 7.78
CA TYR A 143 -9.29 10.50 8.74
C TYR A 143 -10.20 11.00 9.88
N HIS A 144 -11.34 11.59 9.52
CA HIS A 144 -12.28 12.14 10.50
C HIS A 144 -12.93 11.07 11.38
N ALA A 145 -13.30 9.93 10.80
CA ALA A 145 -13.90 8.81 11.50
C ALA A 145 -12.94 8.16 12.51
N LEU A 146 -11.67 7.98 12.15
CA LEU A 146 -10.69 7.27 12.97
C LEU A 146 -9.99 8.16 13.98
N ARG A 147 -9.79 9.45 13.71
CA ARG A 147 -9.09 10.36 14.62
C ARG A 147 -9.58 10.33 16.08
N PRO A 148 -10.89 10.37 16.39
CA PRO A 148 -11.35 10.32 17.78
C PRO A 148 -11.26 8.91 18.40
N LEU A 149 -11.29 7.85 17.60
CA LEU A 149 -11.32 6.46 18.08
C LEU A 149 -9.94 5.83 18.20
N ARG A 150 -9.00 6.20 17.31
CA ARG A 150 -7.65 5.62 17.19
C ARG A 150 -6.59 6.72 16.97
N PRO A 151 -6.38 7.65 17.92
CA PRO A 151 -5.52 8.83 17.75
C PRO A 151 -4.04 8.52 17.48
N ASN A 152 -3.58 7.33 17.89
CA ASN A 152 -2.21 6.84 17.66
C ASN A 152 -2.04 6.19 16.29
N GLN A 153 -3.12 5.77 15.63
CA GLN A 153 -3.08 5.19 14.30
C GLN A 153 -3.22 6.29 13.25
N LYS A 154 -2.11 6.68 12.62
CA LYS A 154 -2.07 7.84 11.72
C LYS A 154 -2.71 7.52 10.37
N VAL A 155 -3.52 8.44 9.86
CA VAL A 155 -4.03 8.40 8.48
C VAL A 155 -3.21 9.39 7.66
N VAL A 156 -2.53 8.89 6.63
CA VAL A 156 -1.61 9.66 5.77
C VAL A 156 -1.98 9.50 4.30
N PHE A 157 -1.54 10.44 3.46
CA PHE A 157 -1.95 10.49 2.05
C PHE A 157 -0.76 10.41 1.11
N PHE A 158 -0.90 9.63 0.03
CA PHE A 158 0.09 9.62 -1.04
C PHE A 158 0.31 11.01 -1.62
N ASN A 159 1.56 11.34 -1.92
CA ASN A 159 1.90 12.50 -2.72
C ASN A 159 1.66 12.17 -4.20
N PRO A 160 0.71 12.82 -4.88
CA PRO A 160 0.36 12.47 -6.25
C PRO A 160 1.48 12.77 -7.25
N ASN A 161 2.35 13.74 -6.99
CA ASN A 161 3.51 14.02 -7.86
C ASN A 161 4.55 12.91 -7.78
N PHE A 162 4.78 12.38 -6.58
CA PHE A 162 5.64 11.20 -6.40
C PHE A 162 5.08 10.02 -7.20
N MET A 163 3.78 9.77 -7.10
CA MET A 163 3.10 8.70 -7.83
C MET A 163 3.19 8.84 -9.35
N LEU A 164 2.96 10.06 -9.86
CA LEU A 164 3.06 10.37 -11.27
C LEU A 164 4.49 10.14 -11.79
N ASN A 165 5.50 10.63 -11.07
CA ASN A 165 6.90 10.52 -11.44
C ASN A 165 7.38 9.07 -11.42
N LEU A 166 6.97 8.31 -10.40
CA LEU A 166 7.25 6.88 -10.32
C LEU A 166 6.65 6.12 -11.52
N GLY A 167 5.40 6.44 -11.88
CA GLY A 167 4.75 5.88 -13.07
C GLY A 167 5.52 6.19 -14.36
N ARG A 168 6.00 7.42 -14.53
CA ARG A 168 6.83 7.82 -15.68
C ARG A 168 8.17 7.07 -15.71
N LYS A 169 8.82 6.91 -14.56
CA LYS A 169 10.10 6.19 -14.45
C LYS A 169 9.96 4.75 -14.95
N TRP A 170 8.95 4.01 -14.46
CA TRP A 170 8.75 2.61 -14.88
C TRP A 170 8.31 2.47 -16.34
N LYS A 171 7.51 3.40 -16.87
CA LYS A 171 7.22 3.45 -18.30
C LYS A 171 8.48 3.63 -19.14
N GLY A 172 9.39 4.50 -18.70
CA GLY A 172 10.71 4.66 -19.33
C GLY A 172 11.60 3.40 -19.25
N GLN A 173 11.29 2.47 -18.34
CA GLN A 173 11.95 1.17 -18.20
C GLN A 173 11.19 0.04 -18.93
N GLY A 174 10.22 0.38 -19.79
CA GLY A 174 9.48 -0.57 -20.63
C GLY A 174 8.21 -1.14 -20.01
N LEU A 175 7.78 -0.69 -18.83
CA LEU A 175 6.49 -1.11 -18.26
C LEU A 175 5.34 -0.59 -19.12
N LYS A 176 4.54 -1.51 -19.66
CA LYS A 176 3.42 -1.19 -20.57
C LYS A 176 2.10 -0.91 -19.85
N GLU A 177 2.02 -1.14 -18.55
CA GLU A 177 0.81 -0.89 -17.77
C GLU A 177 0.37 0.58 -17.84
N ARG A 178 -0.94 0.80 -17.97
CA ARG A 178 -1.52 2.14 -17.99
C ARG A 178 -1.19 2.92 -16.71
N ARG A 179 -1.26 2.22 -15.57
CA ARG A 179 -1.01 2.73 -14.21
C ARG A 179 -0.31 1.65 -13.39
N LEU A 180 0.58 2.04 -12.49
CA LEU A 180 1.25 1.12 -11.57
C LEU A 180 0.23 0.42 -10.65
N SER A 181 0.38 -0.89 -10.48
CA SER A 181 -0.32 -1.62 -9.44
C SER A 181 0.09 -1.11 -8.06
N THR A 182 -0.79 -1.26 -7.07
CA THR A 182 -0.45 -0.89 -5.68
C THR A 182 0.78 -1.67 -5.21
N GLY A 183 0.88 -2.95 -5.59
CA GLY A 183 2.04 -3.83 -5.37
C GLY A 183 3.35 -3.20 -5.81
N LEU A 184 3.45 -2.90 -7.12
CA LEU A 184 4.67 -2.35 -7.71
C LEU A 184 5.01 -0.97 -7.15
N MET A 185 4.00 -0.14 -6.87
CA MET A 185 4.18 1.15 -6.19
C MET A 185 4.84 0.99 -4.82
N LEU A 186 4.35 0.10 -3.97
CA LEU A 186 4.91 -0.08 -2.62
C LEU A 186 6.25 -0.79 -2.62
N ALA A 187 6.48 -1.73 -3.54
CA ALA A 187 7.81 -2.30 -3.76
C ALA A 187 8.82 -1.22 -4.15
N SER A 188 8.43 -0.31 -5.07
CA SER A 188 9.28 0.82 -5.46
C SER A 188 9.57 1.78 -4.32
N VAL A 189 8.57 2.06 -3.49
CA VAL A 189 8.75 2.87 -2.29
C VAL A 189 9.74 2.20 -1.35
N ALA A 190 9.62 0.89 -1.11
CA ALA A 190 10.52 0.18 -0.22
C ALA A 190 11.98 0.27 -0.73
N MET A 191 12.19 0.14 -2.04
CA MET A 191 13.53 0.28 -2.64
C MET A 191 14.16 1.67 -2.44
N GLU A 192 13.34 2.72 -2.33
CA GLU A 192 13.82 4.09 -2.07
C GLU A 192 14.07 4.36 -0.57
N LEU A 193 13.48 3.56 0.31
CA LEU A 193 13.46 3.82 1.75
C LEU A 193 14.29 2.85 2.58
N CYS A 194 14.62 1.68 2.04
CA CYS A 194 15.17 0.57 2.81
C CYS A 194 16.52 0.13 2.26
N LYS A 195 17.40 -0.35 3.15
CA LYS A 195 18.69 -0.93 2.76
C LYS A 195 18.51 -2.27 2.04
N GLU A 196 17.52 -3.05 2.46
CA GLU A 196 17.21 -4.37 1.89
C GLU A 196 15.69 -4.55 1.81
N VAL A 197 15.21 -5.11 0.71
CA VAL A 197 13.78 -5.26 0.41
C VAL A 197 13.45 -6.70 0.09
N HIS A 198 12.58 -7.29 0.91
CA HIS A 198 12.01 -8.61 0.70
C HIS A 198 10.54 -8.44 0.34
N ILE A 199 10.09 -9.11 -0.71
CA ILE A 199 8.70 -9.08 -1.14
C ILE A 199 8.09 -10.47 -1.07
N TYR A 200 6.88 -10.54 -0.53
CA TYR A 200 6.15 -11.78 -0.25
C TYR A 200 4.75 -11.67 -0.87
N GLY A 201 4.17 -12.77 -1.37
CA GLY A 201 2.79 -12.75 -1.86
C GLY A 201 2.57 -12.02 -3.19
N PHE A 202 3.64 -11.83 -3.97
CA PHE A 202 3.59 -11.28 -5.31
C PHE A 202 3.54 -12.42 -6.33
N TRP A 203 2.35 -13.00 -6.50
CA TRP A 203 2.12 -14.10 -7.43
C TRP A 203 0.76 -13.92 -8.12
N PRO A 204 0.74 -13.61 -9.43
CA PRO A 204 -0.49 -13.27 -10.13
C PRO A 204 -1.19 -14.49 -10.77
N PHE A 205 -0.69 -15.70 -10.55
CA PHE A 205 -1.15 -16.92 -11.21
C PHE A 205 -2.02 -17.78 -10.29
N SER A 206 -2.91 -18.57 -10.89
CA SER A 206 -3.85 -19.45 -10.16
C SER A 206 -3.26 -20.81 -9.80
N LEU A 207 -2.00 -21.06 -10.11
CA LEU A 207 -1.28 -22.29 -9.80
C LEU A 207 0.04 -21.94 -9.12
N ASP A 208 0.49 -22.74 -8.15
CA ASP A 208 1.84 -22.63 -7.59
C ASP A 208 2.90 -23.22 -8.54
N LEU A 209 4.17 -23.20 -8.12
CA LEU A 209 5.29 -23.79 -8.87
C LEU A 209 5.19 -25.32 -9.05
N ASN A 210 4.39 -25.99 -8.22
CA ASN A 210 4.15 -27.43 -8.27
C ASN A 210 2.81 -27.78 -8.96
N HIS A 211 2.19 -26.81 -9.65
CA HIS A 211 0.90 -26.95 -10.33
C HIS A 211 -0.31 -27.20 -9.41
N ASN A 212 -0.20 -26.90 -8.11
CA ASN A 212 -1.35 -26.93 -7.21
C ASN A 212 -2.22 -25.68 -7.40
N PRO A 213 -3.55 -25.80 -7.37
CA PRO A 213 -4.44 -24.65 -7.39
C PRO A 213 -4.20 -23.68 -6.23
N LEU A 214 -4.15 -22.39 -6.55
CA LEU A 214 -4.06 -21.30 -5.58
C LEU A 214 -5.27 -20.37 -5.71
N PRO A 215 -5.83 -19.91 -4.59
CA PRO A 215 -6.76 -18.80 -4.62
C PRO A 215 -6.05 -17.51 -5.05
N HIS A 216 -6.81 -16.52 -5.51
CA HIS A 216 -6.23 -15.23 -5.87
C HIS A 216 -5.56 -14.54 -4.67
N HIS A 217 -6.21 -14.53 -3.51
CA HIS A 217 -5.64 -14.01 -2.28
C HIS A 217 -5.44 -15.10 -1.23
N TYR A 218 -4.55 -14.89 -0.26
CA TYR A 218 -4.36 -15.86 0.84
C TYR A 218 -5.56 -15.93 1.82
N TYR A 219 -6.55 -15.06 1.66
CA TYR A 219 -7.71 -14.92 2.55
C TYR A 219 -9.08 -14.98 1.84
N ASP A 220 -9.10 -14.89 0.50
CA ASP A 220 -10.31 -15.03 -0.31
C ASP A 220 -9.93 -15.41 -1.77
N ASN A 221 -10.93 -15.63 -2.63
CA ASN A 221 -10.71 -15.91 -4.04
C ASN A 221 -11.23 -14.80 -4.96
N VAL A 222 -11.23 -13.55 -4.49
CA VAL A 222 -11.75 -12.40 -5.25
C VAL A 222 -10.68 -11.90 -6.22
N GLY A 223 -10.83 -12.22 -7.50
CA GLY A 223 -9.93 -11.78 -8.57
C GLY A 223 -9.91 -10.26 -8.80
N PRO A 224 -8.91 -9.74 -9.53
CA PRO A 224 -8.80 -8.31 -9.82
C PRO A 224 -9.88 -7.86 -10.81
N ASN A 225 -10.21 -6.57 -10.78
CA ASN A 225 -11.00 -5.96 -11.84
C ASN A 225 -10.21 -5.99 -13.16
N LYS A 226 -10.71 -6.73 -14.14
CA LYS A 226 -10.09 -6.86 -15.47
C LYS A 226 -9.93 -5.47 -16.13
N GLY A 227 -8.76 -5.20 -16.71
CA GLY A 227 -8.51 -3.99 -17.53
C GLY A 227 -7.88 -2.78 -16.84
N VAL A 228 -7.48 -2.87 -15.56
CA VAL A 228 -6.82 -1.76 -14.84
C VAL A 228 -5.29 -1.90 -14.80
N HIS A 229 -4.81 -3.12 -14.49
CA HIS A 229 -3.40 -3.47 -14.30
C HIS A 229 -3.10 -4.80 -14.98
N SER A 230 -1.86 -4.98 -15.46
CA SER A 230 -1.36 -6.25 -15.98
C SER A 230 -0.47 -6.89 -14.91
N MET A 231 -1.08 -7.69 -14.03
CA MET A 231 -0.33 -8.30 -12.92
C MET A 231 0.81 -9.23 -13.38
N PRO A 232 0.69 -9.97 -14.50
CA PRO A 232 1.83 -10.71 -15.06
C PRO A 232 3.00 -9.80 -15.46
N ASP A 233 2.74 -8.65 -16.10
CA ASP A 233 3.81 -7.72 -16.46
C ASP A 233 4.50 -7.13 -15.23
N ALA A 234 3.73 -6.76 -14.20
CA ALA A 234 4.28 -6.33 -12.91
C ALA A 234 5.15 -7.43 -12.28
N PHE A 235 4.71 -8.69 -12.32
CA PHE A 235 5.45 -9.81 -11.79
C PHE A 235 6.76 -10.04 -12.53
N LEU A 236 6.75 -10.01 -13.87
CA LEU A 236 7.97 -10.15 -14.68
C LEU A 236 8.99 -9.06 -14.34
N LEU A 237 8.54 -7.84 -14.11
CA LEU A 237 9.42 -6.75 -13.66
C LEU A 237 10.03 -7.05 -12.28
N LEU A 238 9.22 -7.49 -11.31
CA LEU A 238 9.72 -7.84 -9.98
C LEU A 238 10.69 -9.01 -10.01
N LEU A 239 10.43 -10.01 -10.85
CA LEU A 239 11.33 -11.14 -11.08
C LEU A 239 12.67 -10.69 -11.69
N LYS A 240 12.64 -9.76 -12.65
CA LYS A 240 13.85 -9.16 -13.21
C LYS A 240 14.66 -8.42 -12.13
N LEU A 241 14.00 -7.62 -11.29
CA LEU A 241 14.66 -6.91 -10.18
C LEU A 241 15.26 -7.89 -9.16
N HIS A 242 14.58 -9.01 -8.92
CA HIS A 242 15.10 -10.08 -8.09
C HIS A 242 16.38 -10.70 -8.66
N ALA A 243 16.37 -11.05 -9.96
CA ALA A 243 17.54 -11.60 -10.63
C ALA A 243 18.74 -10.62 -10.67
N GLN A 244 18.47 -9.31 -10.57
CA GLN A 244 19.49 -8.26 -10.50
C GLN A 244 19.99 -7.97 -9.08
N GLY A 245 19.46 -8.65 -8.06
CA GLY A 245 19.82 -8.42 -6.66
C GLY A 245 19.27 -7.10 -6.07
N VAL A 246 18.33 -6.45 -6.75
CA VAL A 246 17.72 -5.18 -6.28
C VAL A 246 16.73 -5.41 -5.14
N LEU A 247 16.04 -6.56 -5.17
CA LEU A 247 15.12 -7.01 -4.12
C LEU A 247 15.11 -8.54 -4.03
N GLN A 248 14.53 -9.09 -2.98
CA GLN A 248 14.37 -10.54 -2.81
C GLN A 248 12.89 -10.91 -2.96
N LEU A 249 12.57 -11.72 -3.98
CA LEU A 249 11.21 -12.19 -4.23
C LEU A 249 11.02 -13.59 -3.67
N HIS A 250 10.13 -13.74 -2.68
CA HIS A 250 9.83 -14.99 -2.00
C HIS A 250 8.60 -15.67 -2.59
N LEU A 251 8.79 -16.87 -3.15
CA LEU A 251 7.75 -17.64 -3.86
C LEU A 251 7.46 -19.02 -3.24
N GLY A 252 8.18 -19.39 -2.18
CA GLY A 252 8.10 -20.71 -1.57
C GLY A 252 7.98 -20.66 -0.05
N ARG A 253 8.22 -21.82 0.57
CA ARG A 253 8.24 -21.95 2.03
C ARG A 253 9.39 -21.18 2.66
N CYS A 254 9.08 -20.65 3.83
CA CYS A 254 10.01 -20.34 4.89
C CYS A 254 9.80 -21.41 6.01
#